data_AF-A0A8U0U698-F1
#
_entry.id   AF-A0A8U0U698-F1
#
_cell.length_a   1.000
_cell.length_b   1.000
_cell.length_c   1.000
_cell.angle_alpha   90.00
_cell.angle_beta   90.00
_cell.angle_gamma   90.00
#
_symmetry.space_group_name_H-M   'P 1'
#
loop_
_entity.id
_entity.type
_entity.pdbx_description
1 polymer ?
#
loop_
_entity_poly.entity_id
_entity_poly.type
_entity_poly.pdbx_seq_one_letter_code
_entity_poly.pdbx_strand_id
1 'polypeptide(L)'
;MAVSQSRVSTWSSKQVSGWLKQEGFGQYVELLCSKHRVDGPSLLTLGEADLREPPLGLTVLGDIKRLALALRRLQRQNQEQLEELGIGLGGLGAAAGGHRAWERVCNGAGRRQVDCGVSGSWSGSRPRSGTELEEDQCHIHSTGDRKCLLGRLDPELWKTVVSSVYVMLVFGFTSFVMVIVHDRVPDMTTYPPLPDIFLDSVPRIPWAFAMAEACGLILVYIFLLVLLLHKHRSIILRRLCSLIGTVFLLRCVTMFVTSLSVPGQHLQCSSKMYGDTWSKVQRVLAIWSGFGMTLNGVDTCGDYMFSGHTVVLTILNFFITEYTPRSWHLIHTISWVLNLFGIFFILAAHEHYSIDVFIAFYITTRLFLYYHTLANTRAFQHSRRARIWFPMFSFFECNVNGPVHNQYNWPFSGPACMKTLIG
;
A
#
# COMPACT_ATOMS: atom_id res chain seq x y z
N MET A 1 42.18 -14.15 -39.25
CA MET A 1 41.08 -14.89 -39.92
C MET A 1 39.76 -14.37 -39.35
N ALA A 2 39.05 -13.57 -40.13
CA ALA A 2 37.76 -13.00 -39.74
C ALA A 2 36.71 -14.12 -39.65
N VAL A 3 35.94 -14.16 -38.56
CA VAL A 3 34.77 -15.02 -38.44
C VAL A 3 33.73 -14.47 -39.41
N SER A 4 33.69 -15.03 -40.62
CA SER A 4 32.74 -14.69 -41.67
C SER A 4 31.31 -14.99 -41.20
N GLN A 5 30.44 -13.97 -41.22
CA GLN A 5 28.98 -13.98 -41.45
C GLN A 5 28.19 -15.30 -41.24
N SER A 6 28.48 -16.10 -40.21
CA SER A 6 27.70 -17.27 -39.86
C SER A 6 26.67 -16.88 -38.80
N ARG A 7 25.43 -17.38 -38.94
CA ARG A 7 24.37 -17.17 -37.96
C ARG A 7 24.87 -17.60 -36.59
N VAL A 8 24.69 -16.75 -35.58
CA VAL A 8 25.20 -17.03 -34.22
C VAL A 8 24.45 -18.20 -33.61
N SER A 9 23.21 -18.43 -34.03
CA SER A 9 22.43 -19.63 -33.69
C SER A 9 23.08 -20.95 -34.10
N THR A 10 24.05 -20.97 -35.03
CA THR A 10 24.74 -22.19 -35.47
C THR A 10 26.18 -22.30 -34.95
N TRP A 11 26.59 -21.41 -34.05
CA TRP A 11 27.95 -21.44 -33.53
C TRP A 11 28.19 -22.64 -32.62
N SER A 12 29.25 -23.38 -32.91
CA SER A 12 29.80 -24.40 -32.02
C SER A 12 30.55 -23.77 -30.84
N SER A 13 30.77 -24.53 -29.76
CA SER A 13 31.56 -24.05 -28.61
C SER A 13 32.99 -23.62 -28.99
N LYS A 14 33.54 -24.15 -30.10
CA LYS A 14 34.82 -23.68 -30.67
C LYS A 14 34.72 -22.28 -31.24
N GLN A 15 33.64 -21.94 -31.93
CA GLN A 15 33.41 -20.60 -32.47
C GLN A 15 33.12 -19.59 -31.35
N VAL A 16 32.36 -20.00 -30.32
CA VAL A 16 32.16 -19.20 -29.10
C VAL A 16 33.49 -18.91 -28.41
N SER A 17 34.40 -19.89 -28.33
CA SER A 17 35.73 -19.68 -27.75
C SER A 17 36.56 -18.66 -28.50
N GLY A 18 36.43 -18.62 -29.84
CA GLY A 18 37.08 -17.63 -30.70
C GLY A 18 36.54 -16.22 -30.45
N TRP A 19 35.22 -16.09 -30.32
CA TRP A 19 34.56 -14.84 -30.00
C TRP A 19 34.94 -14.31 -28.61
N LEU A 20 34.94 -15.16 -27.58
CA LEU A 20 35.35 -14.78 -26.22
C LEU A 20 36.79 -14.26 -26.18
N LYS A 21 37.71 -14.85 -26.95
CA LYS A 21 39.09 -14.36 -27.04
C LYS A 21 39.19 -13.00 -27.74
N GLN A 22 38.38 -12.74 -28.76
CA GLN A 22 38.34 -11.46 -29.47
C GLN A 22 37.80 -10.33 -28.59
N GLU A 23 36.79 -10.61 -27.76
CA GLU A 23 36.20 -9.65 -26.82
C GLU A 23 37.04 -9.46 -25.53
N GLY A 24 38.17 -10.16 -25.40
CA GLY A 24 39.09 -10.02 -24.26
C GLY A 24 38.78 -10.91 -23.06
N PHE A 25 37.89 -11.89 -23.19
CA PHE A 25 37.48 -12.84 -22.14
C PHE A 25 38.15 -14.23 -22.27
N GLY A 26 39.38 -14.28 -22.77
CA GLY A 26 40.11 -15.53 -23.02
C GLY A 26 40.26 -16.43 -21.79
N GLN A 27 40.35 -15.85 -20.60
CA GLN A 27 40.46 -16.57 -19.32
C GLN A 27 39.22 -17.40 -18.97
N TYR A 28 38.05 -17.07 -19.52
CA TYR A 28 36.79 -17.78 -19.25
C TYR A 28 36.44 -18.83 -20.29
N VAL A 29 37.30 -19.04 -21.31
CA VAL A 29 37.06 -20.01 -22.37
C VAL A 29 36.99 -21.44 -21.84
N GLU A 30 37.90 -21.81 -20.94
CA GLU A 30 37.89 -23.16 -20.35
C GLU A 30 36.62 -23.39 -19.52
N LEU A 31 36.20 -22.39 -18.75
CA LEU A 31 34.98 -22.45 -17.95
C LEU A 31 33.73 -22.52 -18.83
N LEU A 32 33.52 -21.54 -19.70
CA LEU A 32 32.29 -21.43 -20.51
C LEU A 32 32.23 -22.50 -21.60
N CYS A 33 33.30 -22.71 -22.37
CA CYS A 33 33.27 -23.58 -23.55
C CYS A 33 33.69 -25.02 -23.25
N SER A 34 34.69 -25.27 -22.38
CA SER A 34 35.15 -26.65 -22.10
C SER A 34 34.33 -27.32 -21.00
N LYS A 35 34.07 -26.61 -19.90
CA LYS A 35 33.34 -27.16 -18.74
C LYS A 35 31.81 -27.07 -18.92
N HIS A 36 31.29 -25.90 -19.31
CA HIS A 36 29.85 -25.68 -19.45
C HIS A 36 29.31 -25.81 -20.87
N ARG A 37 30.18 -26.11 -21.85
CA ARG A 37 29.81 -26.40 -23.25
C ARG A 37 28.90 -25.34 -23.89
N VAL A 38 29.10 -24.07 -23.55
CA VAL A 38 28.32 -22.95 -24.09
C VAL A 38 28.52 -22.87 -25.61
N ASP A 39 27.42 -23.05 -26.34
CA ASP A 39 27.30 -22.92 -27.79
C ASP A 39 26.59 -21.61 -28.17
N GLY A 40 26.41 -21.34 -29.47
CA GLY A 40 25.84 -20.10 -29.98
C GLY A 40 24.46 -19.73 -29.42
N PRO A 41 23.48 -20.65 -29.44
CA PRO A 41 22.18 -20.43 -28.81
C PRO A 41 22.30 -20.15 -27.31
N SER A 42 23.11 -20.92 -26.57
CA SER A 42 23.33 -20.68 -25.14
C SER A 42 23.99 -19.33 -24.87
N LEU A 43 24.91 -18.89 -25.74
CA LEU A 43 25.55 -17.58 -25.65
C LEU A 43 24.54 -16.44 -25.84
N LEU A 44 23.61 -16.60 -26.77
CA LEU A 44 22.55 -15.63 -27.03
C LEU A 44 21.51 -15.56 -25.89
N THR A 45 21.41 -16.59 -25.06
CA THR A 45 20.47 -16.62 -23.92
C THR A 45 21.12 -16.38 -22.56
N LEU A 46 22.45 -16.26 -22.49
CA LEU A 46 23.15 -15.97 -21.24
C LEU A 46 22.84 -14.55 -20.72
N GLY A 47 22.37 -14.49 -19.48
CA GLY A 47 22.10 -13.26 -18.75
C GLY A 47 23.17 -12.92 -17.71
N GLU A 48 23.04 -11.75 -17.09
CA GLU A 48 23.95 -11.33 -16.00
C GLU A 48 23.80 -12.23 -14.75
N ALA A 49 22.60 -12.74 -14.50
CA ALA A 49 22.32 -13.63 -13.37
C ALA A 49 23.07 -14.97 -13.51
N ASP A 50 23.05 -15.55 -14.71
CA ASP A 50 23.72 -16.83 -14.99
C ASP A 50 25.24 -16.74 -14.83
N LEU A 51 25.83 -15.57 -15.11
CA LEU A 51 27.26 -15.33 -14.89
C LEU A 51 27.64 -15.26 -13.40
N ARG A 52 26.71 -14.80 -12.55
CA ARG A 52 26.95 -14.57 -11.11
C ARG A 52 26.62 -15.78 -10.25
N GLU A 53 25.56 -16.49 -10.61
CA GLU A 53 25.06 -17.64 -9.86
C GLU A 53 25.78 -18.94 -10.29
N PRO A 54 25.86 -19.95 -9.41
CA PRO A 54 26.30 -21.28 -9.83
C PRO A 54 25.35 -21.78 -10.94
N PRO A 55 25.87 -22.38 -12.03
CA PRO A 55 27.12 -23.13 -12.05
C PRO A 55 28.35 -22.35 -12.56
N LEU A 56 28.23 -21.11 -13.05
CA LEU A 56 29.36 -20.32 -13.58
C LEU A 56 30.11 -19.56 -12.48
N GLY A 57 29.38 -18.88 -11.58
CA GLY A 57 29.94 -18.30 -10.35
C GLY A 57 31.14 -17.38 -10.55
N LEU A 58 31.10 -16.45 -11.51
CA LEU A 58 32.18 -15.49 -11.71
C LEU A 58 32.33 -14.56 -10.49
N THR A 59 33.56 -14.38 -10.01
CA THR A 59 33.85 -13.63 -8.77
C THR A 59 34.20 -12.17 -9.02
N VAL A 60 34.69 -11.83 -10.22
CA VAL A 60 35.15 -10.49 -10.58
C VAL A 60 34.01 -9.68 -11.19
N LEU A 61 33.45 -8.73 -10.43
CA LEU A 61 32.31 -7.91 -10.87
C LEU A 61 32.58 -7.12 -12.16
N GLY A 62 33.81 -6.61 -12.32
CA GLY A 62 34.21 -5.87 -13.52
C GLY A 62 34.10 -6.71 -14.80
N ASP A 63 34.53 -7.96 -14.73
CA ASP A 63 34.49 -8.89 -15.85
C ASP A 63 33.05 -9.35 -16.15
N ILE A 64 32.25 -9.58 -15.11
CA ILE A 64 30.81 -9.88 -15.24
C ILE A 64 30.11 -8.76 -16.01
N LYS A 65 30.32 -7.50 -15.62
CA LYS A 65 29.65 -6.36 -16.25
C LYS A 65 30.13 -6.14 -17.69
N ARG A 66 31.43 -6.29 -17.96
CA ARG A 66 31.97 -6.16 -19.32
C ARG A 66 31.47 -7.29 -20.23
N LEU A 67 31.43 -8.52 -19.74
CA LEU A 67 30.92 -9.68 -20.49
C LEU A 67 29.42 -9.55 -20.74
N ALA A 68 28.63 -9.15 -19.74
CA ALA A 68 27.20 -8.89 -19.92
C ALA A 68 26.93 -7.79 -20.97
N LEU A 69 27.79 -6.77 -21.03
CA LEU A 69 27.72 -5.73 -22.08
C LEU A 69 28.04 -6.28 -23.47
N ALA A 70 29.06 -7.14 -23.59
CA ALA A 70 29.41 -7.80 -24.85
C ALA A 70 28.28 -8.73 -25.32
N LEU A 71 27.68 -9.51 -24.42
CA LEU A 71 26.53 -10.38 -24.71
C LEU A 71 25.32 -9.57 -25.20
N ARG A 72 24.99 -8.45 -24.53
CA ARG A 72 23.89 -7.57 -24.98
C ARG A 72 24.14 -6.96 -26.35
N ARG A 73 25.39 -6.62 -26.67
CA ARG A 73 25.75 -6.14 -28.02
C ARG A 73 25.54 -7.24 -29.06
N LEU A 74 25.96 -8.47 -28.76
CA LEU A 74 25.78 -9.62 -29.64
C LEU A 74 24.31 -9.98 -29.85
N GLN A 75 23.49 -9.95 -28.79
CA GLN A 75 22.05 -10.17 -28.85
C GLN A 75 21.35 -9.11 -29.69
N ARG A 76 21.73 -7.84 -29.54
CA ARG A 76 21.15 -6.73 -30.32
C ARG A 76 21.49 -6.82 -31.80
N GLN A 77 22.68 -7.30 -32.15
CA GLN A 77 23.08 -7.51 -33.54
C GLN A 77 22.35 -8.68 -34.20
N ASN A 78 21.84 -9.64 -33.42
CA ASN A 78 21.22 -10.88 -33.91
C ASN A 78 19.75 -11.02 -33.48
N GLN A 79 19.03 -9.90 -33.37
CA GLN A 79 17.67 -9.87 -32.84
C GLN A 79 16.70 -10.77 -33.62
N GLU A 80 16.79 -10.81 -34.95
CA GLU A 80 15.96 -11.69 -35.80
C GLU A 80 16.17 -13.18 -35.49
N GLN A 81 17.39 -13.58 -35.14
CA GLN A 81 17.71 -14.98 -34.79
C GLN A 81 17.20 -15.34 -33.40
N LEU A 82 17.12 -14.36 -32.50
CA LEU A 82 16.58 -14.54 -31.15
C LEU A 82 15.05 -14.68 -31.17
N GLU A 83 14.39 -13.94 -32.07
CA GLU A 83 12.95 -14.05 -32.33
C GLU A 83 12.59 -15.41 -32.97
N GLU A 84 13.40 -15.92 -33.89
CA GLU A 84 13.26 -17.28 -34.48
C GLU A 84 13.41 -18.40 -33.43
N LEU A 85 14.22 -18.17 -32.39
CA LEU A 85 14.37 -19.06 -31.23
C LEU A 85 13.25 -18.92 -30.18
N GLY A 86 12.25 -18.05 -30.42
CA GLY A 86 11.11 -17.84 -29.52
C GLY A 86 11.42 -16.99 -28.27
N ILE A 87 12.57 -16.30 -28.24
CA ILE A 87 13.05 -15.54 -27.09
C ILE A 87 13.07 -14.05 -27.44
N GLY A 88 11.98 -13.33 -27.16
CA GLY A 88 11.98 -11.87 -27.30
C GLY A 88 12.97 -11.24 -26.30
N LEU A 89 13.65 -10.15 -26.67
CA LEU A 89 14.64 -9.44 -25.82
C LEU A 89 14.05 -8.95 -24.47
N GLY A 90 12.72 -8.95 -24.31
CA GLY A 90 12.01 -8.71 -23.06
C GLY A 90 11.76 -9.97 -22.19
N GLY A 91 12.32 -11.12 -22.55
CA GLY A 91 12.15 -12.43 -21.90
C GLY A 91 13.38 -12.91 -21.13
N LEU A 92 14.58 -12.43 -21.46
CA LEU A 92 15.85 -12.85 -20.82
C LEU A 92 16.10 -12.24 -19.43
N GLY A 93 15.14 -11.47 -18.91
CA GLY A 93 15.04 -11.10 -17.50
C GLY A 93 13.76 -11.63 -16.82
N ALA A 94 12.99 -12.50 -17.48
CA ALA A 94 11.63 -12.83 -17.07
C ALA A 94 11.37 -14.33 -16.99
N ALA A 95 12.07 -15.03 -16.09
CA ALA A 95 11.51 -16.18 -15.38
C ALA A 95 10.42 -15.72 -14.38
N ALA A 96 9.48 -14.91 -14.86
CA ALA A 96 8.47 -14.21 -14.07
C ALA A 96 7.11 -14.23 -14.79
N GLY A 97 6.62 -15.44 -15.10
CA GLY A 97 5.27 -15.66 -15.63
C GLY A 97 4.15 -15.07 -14.73
N GLY A 98 4.45 -14.77 -13.47
CA GLY A 98 3.54 -14.07 -12.55
C GLY A 98 3.59 -12.54 -12.58
N HIS A 99 4.57 -11.91 -13.26
CA HIS A 99 4.73 -10.45 -13.25
C HIS A 99 3.90 -9.77 -14.35
N ARG A 100 3.85 -10.33 -15.57
CA ARG A 100 3.09 -9.75 -16.69
C ARG A 100 1.58 -9.77 -16.50
N ALA A 101 1.03 -10.82 -15.86
CA ALA A 101 -0.39 -10.86 -15.51
C ALA A 101 -0.72 -9.82 -14.42
N TRP A 102 0.19 -9.61 -13.47
CA TRP A 102 0.04 -8.65 -12.38
C TRP A 102 0.20 -7.19 -12.84
N GLU A 103 1.15 -6.90 -13.72
CA GLU A 103 1.28 -5.58 -14.36
C GLU A 103 -0.01 -5.17 -15.07
N ARG A 104 -0.72 -6.13 -15.68
CA ARG A 104 -2.01 -5.93 -16.33
C ARG A 104 -3.17 -5.69 -15.34
N VAL A 105 -3.06 -6.22 -14.10
CA VAL A 105 -4.03 -5.99 -13.01
C VAL A 105 -3.76 -4.65 -12.31
N CYS A 106 -2.49 -4.29 -12.10
CA CYS A 106 -2.10 -3.01 -11.52
C CYS A 106 -2.34 -1.84 -12.48
N ASN A 107 -2.11 -2.04 -13.78
CA ASN A 107 -2.37 -1.07 -14.83
C ASN A 107 -3.61 -1.54 -15.62
N GLY A 108 -4.79 -1.17 -15.13
CA GLY A 108 -6.04 -1.38 -15.87
C GLY A 108 -5.90 -0.97 -17.33
N ALA A 109 -6.47 -1.78 -18.23
CA ALA A 109 -6.34 -1.69 -19.68
C ALA A 109 -6.24 -0.24 -20.20
N GLY A 110 -5.07 0.11 -20.75
CA GLY A 110 -4.90 1.34 -21.54
C GLY A 110 -3.82 2.30 -21.05
N ARG A 111 -2.54 1.95 -21.22
CA ARG A 111 -1.48 2.94 -21.47
C ARG A 111 -0.43 2.34 -22.40
N ARG A 112 -0.31 2.92 -23.60
CA ARG A 112 0.78 2.64 -24.54
C ARG A 112 2.10 2.99 -23.84
N GLN A 113 2.96 1.99 -23.75
CA GLN A 113 4.35 2.13 -23.34
C GLN A 113 5.03 3.11 -24.31
N VAL A 114 5.40 4.28 -23.81
CA VAL A 114 6.26 5.22 -24.55
C VAL A 114 7.69 4.74 -24.29
N ASP A 115 8.24 3.97 -25.22
CA ASP A 115 9.66 3.65 -25.24
C ASP A 115 10.42 4.93 -25.63
N CYS A 116 11.11 5.55 -24.68
CA CYS A 116 12.08 6.60 -24.96
C CYS A 116 13.37 5.96 -25.50
N GLY A 117 13.40 5.72 -26.81
CA GLY A 117 14.63 5.39 -27.53
C GLY A 117 15.51 6.63 -27.68
N VAL A 118 16.66 6.66 -26.98
CA VAL A 118 17.70 7.68 -27.21
C VAL A 118 18.58 7.22 -28.37
N SER A 119 18.37 7.82 -29.55
CA SER A 119 19.33 7.82 -30.66
C SER A 119 20.25 9.03 -30.51
N GLY A 120 21.44 8.82 -29.94
CA GLY A 120 22.50 9.84 -29.86
C GLY A 120 23.71 9.43 -30.68
N SER A 121 23.79 9.93 -31.92
CA SER A 121 24.99 9.92 -32.75
C SER A 121 26.07 10.80 -32.11
N TRP A 122 27.30 10.29 -31.94
CA TRP A 122 28.45 11.09 -31.50
C TRP A 122 29.60 10.93 -32.50
N SER A 123 29.75 11.94 -33.34
CA SER A 123 30.99 12.26 -34.06
C SER A 123 32.01 12.85 -33.09
N GLY A 124 33.28 12.47 -33.25
CA GLY A 124 34.34 12.71 -32.28
C GLY A 124 34.95 14.10 -32.30
N SER A 125 35.86 14.33 -31.34
CA SER A 125 37.16 15.03 -31.46
C SER A 125 37.83 15.15 -30.08
N ARG A 126 39.12 14.79 -29.98
CA ARG A 126 40.09 15.18 -28.92
C ARG A 126 40.99 16.29 -29.49
N PRO A 127 41.59 17.22 -28.70
CA PRO A 127 42.86 17.02 -27.95
C PRO A 127 42.87 17.80 -26.59
N ARG A 128 43.93 18.02 -25.77
CA ARG A 128 45.14 17.31 -25.26
C ARG A 128 45.93 18.35 -24.40
N SER A 129 46.42 17.99 -23.19
CA SER A 129 47.63 18.50 -22.46
C SER A 129 47.59 19.73 -21.51
N GLY A 130 48.24 19.58 -20.32
CA GLY A 130 48.80 20.63 -19.43
C GLY A 130 48.21 20.67 -17.99
N THR A 131 48.72 19.91 -17.01
CA THR A 131 49.64 20.27 -15.87
C THR A 131 49.21 21.41 -14.94
N GLU A 132 48.87 21.05 -13.69
CA GLU A 132 49.29 21.60 -12.37
C GLU A 132 48.15 21.63 -11.32
N LEU A 133 48.56 21.40 -10.07
CA LEU A 133 47.76 21.09 -8.90
C LEU A 133 47.00 22.31 -8.35
N GLU A 134 45.70 22.16 -8.11
CA GLU A 134 44.96 22.92 -7.10
C GLU A 134 43.70 22.13 -6.69
N GLU A 135 43.44 22.06 -5.38
CA GLU A 135 42.25 21.45 -4.80
C GLU A 135 41.02 22.27 -5.20
N ASP A 136 40.10 21.70 -5.98
CA ASP A 136 38.77 22.30 -6.11
C ASP A 136 37.66 21.28 -6.42
N GLN A 137 36.70 21.26 -5.51
CA GLN A 137 35.27 21.31 -5.77
C GLN A 137 34.72 20.41 -6.90
N CYS A 138 34.25 19.22 -6.52
CA CYS A 138 33.44 18.38 -7.39
C CYS A 138 32.03 18.98 -7.59
N HIS A 139 31.92 19.97 -8.49
CA HIS A 139 30.65 20.35 -9.11
C HIS A 139 30.22 19.24 -10.06
N ILE A 140 29.64 18.17 -9.51
CA ILE A 140 28.81 17.25 -10.29
C ILE A 140 27.55 18.02 -10.66
N HIS A 141 27.41 18.33 -11.95
CA HIS A 141 26.16 18.81 -12.54
C HIS A 141 25.09 17.70 -12.43
N SER A 142 24.54 17.54 -11.23
CA SER A 142 23.53 16.54 -10.87
C SER A 142 22.16 17.21 -10.81
N THR A 143 21.55 17.44 -11.97
CA THR A 143 20.18 18.01 -12.03
C THR A 143 19.21 17.22 -12.92
N GLY A 144 19.62 16.06 -13.46
CA GLY A 144 18.77 15.19 -14.28
C GLY A 144 18.30 13.90 -13.61
N ASP A 145 19.19 13.20 -12.91
CA ASP A 145 19.01 11.75 -12.67
C ASP A 145 18.44 11.36 -11.29
N ARG A 146 18.38 12.29 -10.33
CA ARG A 146 17.73 12.02 -9.02
C ARG A 146 16.19 12.05 -9.08
N LYS A 147 15.59 12.53 -10.17
CA LYS A 147 14.12 12.62 -10.30
C LYS A 147 13.46 11.30 -10.70
N CYS A 148 14.20 10.30 -11.21
CA CYS A 148 13.62 9.03 -11.66
C CYS A 148 13.38 8.01 -10.51
N LEU A 149 13.99 8.22 -9.34
CA LEU A 149 13.91 7.31 -8.17
C LEU A 149 13.01 7.85 -7.04
N LEU A 150 12.52 9.08 -7.15
CA LEU A 150 11.41 9.57 -6.35
C LEU A 150 10.14 8.92 -6.90
N GLY A 151 9.53 8.01 -6.13
CA GLY A 151 8.39 7.21 -6.57
C GLY A 151 7.34 8.07 -7.28
N ARG A 152 6.99 7.68 -8.50
CA ARG A 152 5.91 8.31 -9.26
C ARG A 152 4.58 7.98 -8.58
N LEU A 153 4.12 8.83 -7.66
CA LEU A 153 2.80 8.72 -7.04
C LEU A 153 1.73 9.29 -7.99
N ASP A 154 1.42 8.55 -9.08
CA ASP A 154 0.34 8.95 -9.98
C ASP A 154 -1.02 8.81 -9.24
N PRO A 155 -1.89 9.83 -9.24
CA PRO A 155 -3.19 9.77 -8.59
C PRO A 155 -4.13 8.87 -9.39
N GLU A 156 -4.18 7.59 -9.04
CA GLU A 156 -5.09 6.62 -9.65
C GLU A 156 -6.49 6.72 -9.04
N LEU A 157 -7.27 7.67 -9.59
CA LEU A 157 -8.60 7.98 -9.09
C LEU A 157 -9.52 6.76 -9.11
N TRP A 158 -9.40 5.90 -10.13
CA TRP A 158 -10.21 4.69 -10.26
C TRP A 158 -10.02 3.71 -9.09
N LYS A 159 -8.78 3.53 -8.61
CA LYS A 159 -8.50 2.69 -7.43
C LYS A 159 -9.09 3.29 -6.16
N THR A 160 -9.13 4.62 -6.10
CA THR A 160 -9.78 5.34 -5.00
C THR A 160 -11.29 5.08 -5.02
N VAL A 161 -11.93 5.18 -6.19
CA VAL A 161 -13.36 4.86 -6.37
C VAL A 161 -13.65 3.41 -5.97
N VAL A 162 -12.84 2.45 -6.39
CA VAL A 162 -13.00 1.04 -5.98
C VAL A 162 -12.91 0.89 -4.46
N SER A 163 -11.94 1.53 -3.81
CA SER A 163 -11.81 1.51 -2.36
C SER A 163 -12.99 2.18 -1.65
N SER A 164 -13.53 3.26 -2.21
CA SER A 164 -14.71 3.96 -1.67
C SER A 164 -15.96 3.09 -1.80
N VAL A 165 -16.16 2.41 -2.94
CA VAL A 165 -17.27 1.45 -3.12
C VAL A 165 -17.15 0.31 -2.12
N TYR A 166 -15.94 -0.23 -1.92
CA TYR A 166 -15.70 -1.28 -0.92
C TYR A 166 -16.16 -0.87 0.48
N VAL A 167 -15.72 0.29 0.99
CA VAL A 167 -16.11 0.72 2.35
C VAL A 167 -17.62 1.01 2.45
N MET A 168 -18.25 1.54 1.39
CA MET A 168 -19.70 1.76 1.37
C MET A 168 -20.48 0.44 1.44
N LEU A 169 -20.04 -0.60 0.71
CA LEU A 169 -20.62 -1.93 0.81
C LEU A 169 -20.43 -2.53 2.20
N VAL A 170 -19.25 -2.34 2.81
CA VAL A 170 -19.00 -2.79 4.19
C VAL A 170 -19.90 -2.07 5.19
N PHE A 171 -20.13 -0.76 5.05
CA PHE A 171 -21.06 -0.04 5.92
C PHE A 171 -22.52 -0.46 5.74
N GLY A 172 -22.96 -0.73 4.51
CA GLY A 172 -24.27 -1.33 4.26
C GLY A 172 -24.39 -2.71 4.92
N PHE A 173 -23.37 -3.56 4.77
CA PHE A 173 -23.31 -4.86 5.44
C PHE A 173 -23.27 -4.74 6.96
N THR A 174 -22.54 -3.76 7.51
CA THR A 174 -22.51 -3.48 8.95
C THR A 174 -23.91 -3.13 9.45
N SER A 175 -24.60 -2.22 8.77
CA SER A 175 -25.97 -1.81 9.13
C SER A 175 -26.94 -3.00 9.12
N PHE A 176 -26.80 -3.90 8.15
CA PHE A 176 -27.57 -5.14 8.09
C PHE A 176 -27.26 -6.09 9.25
N VAL A 177 -25.98 -6.33 9.54
CA VAL A 177 -25.54 -7.18 10.66
C VAL A 177 -25.99 -6.61 11.99
N MET A 178 -25.93 -5.28 12.19
CA MET A 178 -26.42 -4.64 13.41
C MET A 178 -27.89 -4.94 13.68
N VAL A 179 -28.76 -4.88 12.66
CA VAL A 179 -30.19 -5.23 12.82
C VAL A 179 -30.37 -6.71 13.18
N ILE A 180 -29.59 -7.61 12.56
CA ILE A 180 -29.65 -9.04 12.89
C ILE A 180 -29.18 -9.29 14.33
N VAL A 181 -28.08 -8.69 14.73
CA VAL A 181 -27.49 -8.88 16.06
C VAL A 181 -28.41 -8.29 17.12
N HIS A 182 -29.07 -7.17 16.83
CA HIS A 182 -30.09 -6.57 17.69
C HIS A 182 -31.25 -7.53 17.99
N ASP A 183 -31.76 -8.23 16.97
CA ASP A 183 -32.82 -9.24 17.15
C ASP A 183 -32.32 -10.48 17.94
N ARG A 184 -31.00 -10.72 17.95
CA ARG A 184 -30.36 -11.83 18.69
C ARG A 184 -29.82 -11.42 20.07
N VAL A 185 -30.04 -10.19 20.51
CA VAL A 185 -29.62 -9.76 21.85
C VAL A 185 -30.34 -10.62 22.89
N PRO A 186 -29.61 -11.25 23.83
CA PRO A 186 -30.22 -12.05 24.88
C PRO A 186 -31.10 -11.17 25.79
N ASP A 187 -32.21 -11.71 26.26
CA ASP A 187 -33.12 -10.99 27.15
C ASP A 187 -32.41 -10.58 28.46
N MET A 188 -32.46 -9.28 28.78
CA MET A 188 -31.76 -8.67 29.92
C MET A 188 -32.20 -9.23 31.28
N THR A 189 -33.41 -9.80 31.37
CA THR A 189 -33.94 -10.40 32.60
C THR A 189 -33.32 -11.76 32.89
N THR A 190 -32.90 -12.48 31.86
CA THR A 190 -32.32 -13.82 31.97
C THR A 190 -30.80 -13.75 32.07
N TYR A 191 -30.19 -12.79 31.36
CA TYR A 191 -28.75 -12.63 31.25
C TYR A 191 -28.31 -11.24 31.72
N PRO A 192 -27.83 -11.09 32.97
CA PRO A 192 -27.32 -9.82 33.48
C PRO A 192 -26.04 -9.35 32.74
N PRO A 193 -25.63 -8.08 32.89
CA PRO A 193 -24.37 -7.58 32.35
C PRO A 193 -23.18 -8.37 32.92
N LEU A 194 -22.14 -8.52 32.09
CA LEU A 194 -20.91 -9.17 32.54
C LEU A 194 -20.17 -8.26 33.55
N PRO A 195 -19.46 -8.85 34.54
CA PRO A 195 -18.68 -8.08 35.49
C PRO A 195 -17.54 -7.37 34.75
N ASP A 196 -17.46 -6.05 34.92
CA ASP A 196 -16.44 -5.21 34.31
C ASP A 196 -15.96 -4.17 35.32
N ILE A 197 -14.68 -4.29 35.67
CA ILE A 197 -14.03 -3.49 36.72
C ILE A 197 -14.21 -1.99 36.48
N PHE A 198 -14.15 -1.52 35.22
CA PHE A 198 -14.28 -0.11 34.92
C PHE A 198 -15.71 0.38 35.13
N LEU A 199 -16.69 -0.37 34.61
CA LEU A 199 -18.12 -0.07 34.76
C LEU A 199 -18.58 -0.13 36.22
N ASP A 200 -17.97 -1.01 37.02
CA ASP A 200 -18.27 -1.13 38.46
C ASP A 200 -17.63 0.01 39.28
N SER A 201 -16.52 0.57 38.81
CA SER A 201 -15.75 1.59 39.53
C SER A 201 -16.16 3.03 39.21
N VAL A 202 -16.70 3.27 38.02
CA VAL A 202 -17.04 4.63 37.53
C VAL A 202 -18.55 4.79 37.49
N PRO A 203 -19.12 5.87 38.05
CA PRO A 203 -20.54 6.13 37.91
C PRO A 203 -20.86 6.55 36.46
N ARG A 204 -22.00 6.07 35.96
CA ARG A 204 -22.48 6.40 34.62
C ARG A 204 -22.70 7.91 34.45
N ILE A 205 -22.19 8.46 33.34
CA ILE A 205 -22.40 9.85 32.93
C ILE A 205 -23.26 9.86 31.65
N PRO A 206 -24.54 10.31 31.70
CA PRO A 206 -25.47 10.16 30.57
C PRO A 206 -25.13 11.06 29.36
N TRP A 207 -24.45 12.19 29.58
CA TRP A 207 -24.02 13.09 28.49
C TRP A 207 -22.68 12.68 27.87
N ALA A 208 -21.97 11.72 28.45
CA ALA A 208 -20.63 11.36 28.01
C ALA A 208 -20.64 10.83 26.57
N PHE A 209 -21.62 10.02 26.20
CA PHE A 209 -21.68 9.46 24.85
C PHE A 209 -21.79 10.53 23.76
N ALA A 210 -22.64 11.54 23.97
CA ALA A 210 -22.75 12.68 23.06
C ALA A 210 -21.43 13.47 22.95
N MET A 211 -20.65 13.57 24.04
CA MET A 211 -19.32 14.19 24.00
C MET A 211 -18.29 13.33 23.27
N ALA A 212 -18.38 12.01 23.35
CA ALA A 212 -17.55 11.10 22.56
C ALA A 212 -17.80 11.28 21.06
N GLU A 213 -19.08 11.34 20.64
CA GLU A 213 -19.45 11.62 19.26
C GLU A 213 -18.97 13.00 18.80
N ALA A 214 -19.10 14.03 19.66
CA ALA A 214 -18.56 15.36 19.38
C ALA A 214 -17.03 15.33 19.16
N CYS A 215 -16.27 14.61 19.99
CA CYS A 215 -14.83 14.42 19.80
C CYS A 215 -14.52 13.75 18.45
N GLY A 216 -15.31 12.74 18.07
CA GLY A 216 -15.21 12.06 16.78
C GLY A 216 -15.46 13.00 15.60
N LEU A 217 -16.52 13.82 15.66
CA LEU A 217 -16.84 14.80 14.63
C LEU A 217 -15.74 15.86 14.48
N ILE A 218 -15.15 16.33 15.58
CA ILE A 218 -14.01 17.25 15.54
C ILE A 218 -12.81 16.61 14.84
N LEU A 219 -12.47 15.35 15.17
CA LEU A 219 -11.40 14.61 14.50
C LEU A 219 -11.67 14.41 13.01
N VAL A 220 -12.91 14.08 12.63
CA VAL A 220 -13.33 13.99 11.22
C VAL A 220 -13.10 15.32 10.52
N TYR A 221 -13.49 16.44 11.13
CA TYR A 221 -13.30 17.77 10.55
C TYR A 221 -11.81 18.12 10.35
N ILE A 222 -10.97 17.88 11.36
CA ILE A 222 -9.52 18.07 11.26
C ILE A 222 -8.94 17.21 10.14
N PHE A 223 -9.33 15.93 10.08
CA PHE A 223 -8.85 15.03 9.03
C PHE A 223 -9.31 15.46 7.63
N LEU A 224 -10.55 15.90 7.46
CA LEU A 224 -11.04 16.43 6.19
C LEU A 224 -10.25 17.66 5.75
N LEU A 225 -9.91 18.56 6.67
CA LEU A 225 -9.04 19.71 6.39
C LEU A 225 -7.65 19.25 5.92
N VAL A 226 -7.03 18.30 6.64
CA VAL A 226 -5.74 17.70 6.25
C VAL A 226 -5.84 17.09 4.86
N LEU A 227 -6.89 16.31 4.58
CA LEU A 227 -7.12 15.65 3.30
C LEU A 227 -7.28 16.66 2.14
N LEU A 228 -7.99 17.77 2.37
CA LEU A 228 -8.19 18.82 1.37
C LEU A 228 -6.90 19.53 1.01
N LEU A 229 -6.05 19.80 2.00
CA LEU A 229 -4.78 20.50 1.83
C LEU A 229 -3.64 19.58 1.36
N HIS A 230 -3.78 18.26 1.49
CA HIS A 230 -2.71 17.33 1.11
C HIS A 230 -2.66 17.11 -0.40
N LYS A 231 -1.45 17.20 -0.99
CA LYS A 231 -1.23 17.03 -2.44
C LYS A 231 -1.64 15.64 -2.95
N HIS A 232 -1.40 14.60 -2.15
CA HIS A 232 -1.72 13.20 -2.48
C HIS A 232 -3.05 12.71 -1.87
N ARG A 233 -4.09 13.56 -1.84
CA ARG A 233 -5.39 13.27 -1.22
C ARG A 233 -6.04 11.94 -1.63
N SER A 234 -5.93 11.55 -2.91
CA SER A 234 -6.51 10.29 -3.40
C SER A 234 -5.86 9.05 -2.77
N ILE A 235 -4.55 9.09 -2.53
CA ILE A 235 -3.80 7.98 -1.92
C ILE A 235 -4.18 7.86 -0.45
N ILE A 236 -4.26 8.97 0.28
CA ILE A 236 -4.68 8.98 1.68
C ILE A 236 -6.10 8.44 1.82
N LEU A 237 -7.04 8.96 1.01
CA LEU A 237 -8.44 8.52 1.05
C LEU A 237 -8.57 7.02 0.73
N ARG A 238 -7.85 6.52 -0.28
CA ARG A 238 -7.81 5.09 -0.60
C ARG A 238 -7.32 4.24 0.58
N ARG A 239 -6.22 4.67 1.23
CA ARG A 239 -5.67 3.96 2.40
C ARG A 239 -6.67 3.94 3.55
N LEU A 240 -7.29 5.08 3.84
CA LEU A 240 -8.33 5.21 4.87
C LEU A 240 -9.51 4.28 4.60
N CYS A 241 -10.10 4.34 3.41
CA CYS A 241 -11.25 3.50 3.05
C CYS A 241 -10.90 2.00 3.13
N SER A 242 -9.70 1.60 2.70
CA SER A 242 -9.25 0.21 2.78
C SER A 242 -9.09 -0.28 4.22
N LEU A 243 -8.52 0.55 5.11
CA LEU A 243 -8.31 0.21 6.52
C LEU A 243 -9.62 0.19 7.29
N ILE A 244 -10.45 1.23 7.16
CA ILE A 244 -11.79 1.28 7.78
C ILE A 244 -12.63 0.10 7.32
N GLY A 245 -12.70 -0.16 6.01
CA GLY A 245 -13.49 -1.28 5.48
C GLY A 245 -13.02 -2.64 6.01
N THR A 246 -11.71 -2.86 6.11
CA THR A 246 -11.18 -4.14 6.64
C THR A 246 -11.51 -4.32 8.12
N VAL A 247 -11.35 -3.27 8.92
CA VAL A 247 -11.64 -3.30 10.36
C VAL A 247 -13.13 -3.50 10.63
N PHE A 248 -14.01 -2.79 9.91
CA PHE A 248 -15.45 -2.95 10.06
C PHE A 248 -15.96 -4.29 9.53
N LEU A 249 -15.34 -4.86 8.50
CA LEU A 249 -15.69 -6.20 8.05
C LEU A 249 -15.37 -7.26 9.12
N LEU A 250 -14.22 -7.13 9.79
CA LEU A 250 -13.89 -7.97 10.95
C LEU A 250 -14.93 -7.80 12.06
N ARG A 251 -15.33 -6.56 12.36
CA ARG A 251 -16.40 -6.24 13.33
C ARG A 251 -17.71 -6.95 13.01
N CYS A 252 -18.13 -6.98 11.74
CA CYS A 252 -19.34 -7.68 11.33
C CYS A 252 -19.26 -9.18 11.62
N VAL A 253 -18.12 -9.80 11.29
CA VAL A 253 -17.92 -11.24 11.55
C VAL A 253 -17.95 -11.52 13.04
N THR A 254 -17.24 -10.72 13.85
CA THR A 254 -17.20 -10.92 15.31
C THR A 254 -18.59 -10.77 15.93
N MET A 255 -19.31 -9.69 15.63
CA MET A 255 -20.65 -9.45 16.19
C MET A 255 -21.66 -10.52 15.79
N PHE A 256 -21.56 -11.03 14.56
CA PHE A 256 -22.44 -12.09 14.11
C PHE A 256 -22.14 -13.43 14.81
N VAL A 257 -20.87 -13.73 15.07
CA VAL A 257 -20.43 -14.98 15.73
C VAL A 257 -20.79 -14.96 17.22
N THR A 258 -20.71 -13.81 17.89
CA THR A 258 -21.00 -13.70 19.31
C THR A 258 -21.73 -12.40 19.62
N SER A 259 -22.99 -12.52 20.08
CA SER A 259 -23.76 -11.43 20.67
C SER A 259 -23.57 -11.45 22.20
N LEU A 260 -23.12 -10.33 22.77
CA LEU A 260 -22.98 -10.18 24.23
C LEU A 260 -24.23 -9.55 24.85
N SER A 261 -24.41 -9.75 26.16
CA SER A 261 -25.47 -9.10 26.93
C SER A 261 -25.20 -7.60 27.08
N VAL A 262 -26.26 -6.82 27.24
CA VAL A 262 -26.19 -5.35 27.28
C VAL A 262 -25.49 -4.88 28.56
N PRO A 263 -24.52 -3.94 28.48
CA PRO A 263 -23.72 -3.50 29.62
C PRO A 263 -24.49 -2.68 30.67
N GLY A 264 -25.66 -2.15 30.35
CA GLY A 264 -26.44 -1.33 31.27
C GLY A 264 -27.96 -1.47 31.10
N GLN A 265 -28.68 -1.50 32.21
CA GLN A 265 -30.15 -1.56 32.25
C GLN A 265 -30.84 -0.29 31.71
N HIS A 266 -30.07 0.78 31.51
CA HIS A 266 -30.57 2.05 31.02
C HIS A 266 -30.86 2.06 29.51
N LEU A 267 -30.31 1.10 28.76
CA LEU A 267 -30.63 0.91 27.35
C LEU A 267 -31.90 0.04 27.26
N GLN A 268 -33.03 0.65 26.92
CA GLN A 268 -34.27 -0.09 26.71
C GLN A 268 -34.26 -0.81 25.35
N CYS A 269 -33.54 -1.93 25.30
CA CYS A 269 -33.44 -2.78 24.13
C CYS A 269 -34.61 -3.76 24.09
N SER A 270 -35.69 -3.43 23.37
CA SER A 270 -36.79 -4.36 23.13
C SER A 270 -36.56 -5.14 21.83
N SER A 271 -36.16 -6.41 21.96
CA SER A 271 -35.82 -7.34 20.85
C SER A 271 -36.98 -7.66 19.90
N LYS A 272 -38.21 -7.18 20.18
CA LYS A 272 -39.44 -7.61 19.48
C LYS A 272 -40.13 -6.52 18.64
N MET A 273 -39.52 -5.35 18.43
CA MET A 273 -40.18 -4.23 17.73
C MET A 273 -40.37 -4.41 16.20
N TYR A 274 -39.76 -5.41 15.55
CA TYR A 274 -39.74 -5.52 14.07
C TYR A 274 -40.24 -6.88 13.58
N GLY A 275 -41.56 -7.07 13.53
CA GLY A 275 -42.16 -8.27 12.92
C GLY A 275 -42.02 -8.31 11.39
N ASP A 276 -42.11 -7.16 10.73
CA ASP A 276 -42.14 -7.08 9.27
C ASP A 276 -40.76 -6.88 8.64
N THR A 277 -40.47 -7.67 7.60
CA THR A 277 -39.23 -7.59 6.80
C THR A 277 -38.99 -6.20 6.22
N TRP A 278 -40.06 -5.49 5.83
CA TRP A 278 -39.98 -4.14 5.28
C TRP A 278 -39.49 -3.13 6.32
N SER A 279 -40.00 -3.19 7.55
CA SER A 279 -39.59 -2.33 8.65
C SER A 279 -38.12 -2.58 9.03
N LYS A 280 -37.63 -3.82 8.89
CA LYS A 280 -36.20 -4.14 9.06
C LYS A 280 -35.35 -3.47 7.98
N VAL A 281 -35.75 -3.54 6.71
CA VAL A 281 -35.05 -2.87 5.60
C VAL A 281 -35.03 -1.36 5.80
N GLN A 282 -36.15 -0.75 6.19
CA GLN A 282 -36.21 0.68 6.49
C GLN A 282 -35.25 1.08 7.63
N ARG A 283 -35.14 0.25 8.68
CA ARG A 283 -34.19 0.48 9.77
C ARG A 283 -32.74 0.31 9.32
N VAL A 284 -32.43 -0.70 8.50
CA VAL A 284 -31.10 -0.87 7.90
C VAL A 284 -30.71 0.37 7.10
N LEU A 285 -31.63 0.91 6.30
CA LEU A 285 -31.41 2.14 5.54
C LEU A 285 -31.22 3.37 6.43
N ALA A 286 -31.98 3.48 7.53
CA ALA A 286 -31.83 4.57 8.50
C ALA A 286 -30.50 4.52 9.25
N ILE A 287 -30.05 3.33 9.68
CA ILE A 287 -28.73 3.14 10.31
C ILE A 287 -27.62 3.49 9.31
N TRP A 288 -27.76 3.04 8.07
CA TRP A 288 -26.78 3.29 7.03
C TRP A 288 -26.66 4.78 6.69
N SER A 289 -27.78 5.49 6.53
CA SER A 289 -27.78 6.93 6.24
C SER A 289 -27.31 7.78 7.43
N GLY A 290 -27.58 7.32 8.65
CA GLY A 290 -27.15 7.98 9.88
C GLY A 290 -25.72 7.68 10.32
N PHE A 291 -24.97 6.87 9.56
CA PHE A 291 -23.63 6.36 9.90
C PHE A 291 -23.55 5.67 11.28
N GLY A 292 -24.68 5.17 11.80
CA GLY A 292 -24.76 4.54 13.12
C GLY A 292 -24.49 5.47 14.32
N MET A 293 -24.64 6.79 14.15
CA MET A 293 -24.49 7.77 15.25
C MET A 293 -25.78 7.90 16.06
N THR A 294 -25.67 7.93 17.38
CA THR A 294 -26.79 8.12 18.31
C THR A 294 -27.35 9.54 18.26
N LEU A 295 -26.54 10.56 17.93
CA LEU A 295 -27.01 11.93 17.65
C LEU A 295 -28.06 12.00 16.54
N ASN A 296 -28.10 11.03 15.63
CA ASN A 296 -29.11 10.92 14.58
C ASN A 296 -30.36 10.15 15.02
N GLY A 297 -30.49 9.84 16.33
CA GLY A 297 -31.62 9.10 16.90
C GLY A 297 -31.58 7.60 16.61
N VAL A 298 -30.40 7.05 16.32
CA VAL A 298 -30.21 5.63 16.04
C VAL A 298 -29.71 4.92 17.29
N ASP A 299 -30.64 4.36 18.06
CA ASP A 299 -30.31 3.48 19.18
C ASP A 299 -30.28 2.03 18.67
N THR A 300 -29.09 1.44 18.62
CA THR A 300 -28.89 0.03 18.28
C THR A 300 -28.31 -0.71 19.47
N CYS A 301 -28.81 -1.92 19.71
CA CYS A 301 -28.30 -2.80 20.76
C CYS A 301 -27.66 -4.04 20.17
N GLY A 302 -26.70 -4.61 20.90
CA GLY A 302 -26.01 -5.85 20.53
C GLY A 302 -24.65 -5.65 19.89
N ASP A 303 -24.19 -4.41 19.75
CA ASP A 303 -22.91 -4.08 19.14
C ASP A 303 -21.74 -4.01 20.15
N TYR A 304 -21.81 -4.88 21.17
CA TYR A 304 -20.90 -4.95 22.32
C TYR A 304 -19.74 -5.93 22.12
N MET A 305 -19.30 -6.18 20.89
CA MET A 305 -18.03 -6.85 20.66
C MET A 305 -17.30 -6.04 19.62
N PHE A 306 -16.25 -5.32 20.04
CA PHE A 306 -15.48 -4.37 19.23
C PHE A 306 -16.20 -3.03 18.98
N SER A 307 -15.78 -1.94 19.66
CA SER A 307 -16.43 -0.61 19.56
C SER A 307 -16.05 0.14 18.26
N GLY A 308 -17.04 0.50 17.44
CA GLY A 308 -16.82 1.24 16.19
C GLY A 308 -16.41 2.69 16.39
N HIS A 309 -16.96 3.35 17.41
CA HIS A 309 -16.56 4.72 17.78
C HIS A 309 -15.07 4.77 18.15
N THR A 310 -14.61 3.80 18.94
CA THR A 310 -13.19 3.69 19.31
C THR A 310 -12.30 3.47 18.08
N VAL A 311 -12.72 2.62 17.14
CA VAL A 311 -12.02 2.41 15.86
C VAL A 311 -11.89 3.71 15.08
N VAL A 312 -13.00 4.45 14.90
CA VAL A 312 -13.02 5.69 14.10
C VAL A 312 -12.14 6.76 14.75
N LEU A 313 -12.27 6.97 16.07
CA LEU A 313 -11.42 7.91 16.83
C LEU A 313 -9.93 7.57 16.66
N THR A 314 -9.57 6.30 16.84
CA THR A 314 -8.18 5.85 16.82
C THR A 314 -7.59 5.91 15.41
N ILE A 315 -8.33 5.47 14.38
CA ILE A 315 -7.89 5.55 12.97
C ILE A 315 -7.69 7.02 12.57
N LEU A 316 -8.64 7.90 12.86
CA LEU A 316 -8.54 9.31 12.49
C LEU A 316 -7.34 9.96 13.17
N ASN A 317 -7.14 9.72 14.47
CA ASN A 317 -5.96 10.20 15.19
C ASN A 317 -4.66 9.75 14.51
N PHE A 318 -4.51 8.46 14.20
CA PHE A 318 -3.29 7.97 13.55
C PHE A 318 -3.09 8.53 12.14
N PHE A 319 -4.14 8.63 11.35
CA PHE A 319 -4.06 9.25 10.02
C PHE A 319 -3.68 10.72 10.08
N ILE A 320 -4.23 11.49 11.01
CA ILE A 320 -3.83 12.88 11.24
C ILE A 320 -2.34 12.93 11.55
N THR A 321 -1.86 12.14 12.53
CA THR A 321 -0.46 12.17 12.94
C THR A 321 0.55 11.67 11.88
N GLU A 322 0.16 10.73 11.02
CA GLU A 322 1.03 10.18 9.98
C GLU A 322 1.18 11.13 8.79
N TYR A 323 0.05 11.71 8.33
CA TYR A 323 0.03 12.53 7.12
C TYR A 323 0.25 14.03 7.39
N THR A 324 0.37 14.44 8.65
CA THR A 324 0.72 15.82 9.06
C THR A 324 2.24 16.00 9.30
N PRO A 325 2.84 17.17 8.99
CA PRO A 325 4.26 17.40 9.22
C PRO A 325 4.59 17.36 10.71
N ARG A 326 5.79 16.89 11.07
CA ARG A 326 6.23 16.79 12.47
C ARG A 326 6.27 18.11 13.22
N SER A 327 6.34 19.25 12.50
CA SER A 327 6.34 20.60 13.09
C SER A 327 4.98 21.03 13.64
N TRP A 328 3.88 20.41 13.21
CA TRP A 328 2.52 20.79 13.63
C TRP A 328 2.14 20.09 14.95
N HIS A 329 2.94 20.31 15.99
CA HIS A 329 2.77 19.68 17.31
C HIS A 329 1.40 19.93 17.93
N LEU A 330 0.80 21.10 17.67
CA LEU A 330 -0.53 21.44 18.20
C LEU A 330 -1.61 20.50 17.66
N ILE A 331 -1.62 20.24 16.36
CA ILE A 331 -2.62 19.35 15.73
C ILE A 331 -2.47 17.93 16.25
N HIS A 332 -1.24 17.45 16.39
CA HIS A 332 -0.97 16.13 16.97
C HIS A 332 -1.41 16.05 18.44
N THR A 333 -1.14 17.10 19.23
CA THR A 333 -1.54 17.13 20.64
C THR A 333 -3.06 17.11 20.76
N ILE A 334 -3.76 17.95 19.98
CA ILE A 334 -5.22 17.99 19.96
C ILE A 334 -5.79 16.63 19.52
N SER A 335 -5.24 15.99 18.50
CA SER A 335 -5.76 14.71 18.02
C SER A 335 -5.62 13.59 19.06
N TRP A 336 -4.48 13.52 19.75
CA TRP A 336 -4.25 12.56 20.83
C TRP A 336 -5.14 12.82 22.05
N VAL A 337 -5.31 14.08 22.43
CA VAL A 337 -6.19 14.50 23.53
C VAL A 337 -7.64 14.13 23.22
N LEU A 338 -8.14 14.45 22.02
CA LEU A 338 -9.49 14.08 21.59
C LEU A 338 -9.70 12.57 21.53
N ASN A 339 -8.69 11.81 21.09
CA ASN A 339 -8.76 10.35 21.09
C ASN A 339 -8.84 9.79 22.52
N LEU A 340 -8.01 10.27 23.44
CA LEU A 340 -8.01 9.83 24.84
C LEU A 340 -9.34 10.17 25.55
N PHE A 341 -9.79 11.42 25.43
CA PHE A 341 -11.07 11.83 26.02
C PHE A 341 -12.26 11.16 25.36
N GLY A 342 -12.26 10.98 24.04
CA GLY A 342 -13.30 10.24 23.33
C GLY A 342 -13.43 8.80 23.83
N ILE A 343 -12.30 8.10 24.00
CA ILE A 343 -12.26 6.75 24.58
C ILE A 343 -12.79 6.75 26.02
N PHE A 344 -12.37 7.71 26.85
CA PHE A 344 -12.86 7.83 28.23
C PHE A 344 -14.38 8.05 28.27
N PHE A 345 -14.91 8.95 27.43
CA PHE A 345 -16.33 9.25 27.37
C PHE A 345 -17.18 8.07 26.89
N ILE A 346 -16.67 7.25 25.97
CA ILE A 346 -17.31 5.99 25.57
C ILE A 346 -17.48 5.07 26.77
N LEU A 347 -16.43 4.89 27.57
CA LEU A 347 -16.48 4.04 28.76
C LEU A 347 -17.39 4.63 29.85
N ALA A 348 -17.31 5.93 30.09
CA ALA A 348 -18.12 6.63 31.11
C ALA A 348 -19.62 6.64 30.80
N ALA A 349 -20.01 6.48 29.53
CA ALA A 349 -21.42 6.36 29.13
C ALA A 349 -22.05 5.02 29.52
N HIS A 350 -21.23 3.99 29.79
CA HIS A 350 -21.63 2.61 30.08
C HIS A 350 -22.35 1.93 28.89
N GLU A 351 -22.05 2.34 27.66
CA GLU A 351 -22.66 1.77 26.45
C GLU A 351 -21.82 0.65 25.82
N HIS A 352 -20.53 0.56 26.16
CA HIS A 352 -19.62 -0.50 25.72
C HIS A 352 -18.87 -1.09 26.90
N TYR A 353 -18.49 -2.37 26.81
CA TYR A 353 -17.58 -2.97 27.79
C TYR A 353 -16.17 -2.40 27.62
N SER A 354 -15.40 -2.37 28.71
CA SER A 354 -14.00 -1.95 28.68
C SER A 354 -13.15 -2.81 27.73
N ILE A 355 -13.47 -4.11 27.64
CA ILE A 355 -12.81 -5.04 26.72
C ILE A 355 -13.08 -4.69 25.26
N ASP A 356 -14.27 -4.19 24.92
CA ASP A 356 -14.63 -3.82 23.55
C ASP A 356 -13.78 -2.66 23.06
N VAL A 357 -13.56 -1.69 23.94
CA VAL A 357 -12.75 -0.50 23.70
C VAL A 357 -11.27 -0.88 23.63
N PHE A 358 -10.79 -1.74 24.54
CA PHE A 358 -9.40 -2.20 24.54
C PHE A 358 -9.05 -2.99 23.27
N ILE A 359 -9.87 -3.98 22.88
CA ILE A 359 -9.66 -4.76 21.67
C ILE A 359 -9.78 -3.88 20.42
N ALA A 360 -10.74 -2.95 20.39
CA ALA A 360 -10.89 -1.97 19.31
C ALA A 360 -9.61 -1.14 19.11
N PHE A 361 -9.08 -0.57 20.20
CA PHE A 361 -7.83 0.18 20.16
C PHE A 361 -6.65 -0.69 19.70
N TYR A 362 -6.52 -1.91 20.22
CA TYR A 362 -5.42 -2.83 19.91
C TYR A 362 -5.41 -3.23 18.44
N ILE A 363 -6.51 -3.79 17.91
CA ILE A 363 -6.61 -4.26 16.53
C ILE A 363 -6.40 -3.09 15.55
N THR A 364 -7.01 -1.93 15.84
CA THR A 364 -6.86 -0.73 15.03
C THR A 364 -5.40 -0.30 14.93
N THR A 365 -4.71 -0.21 16.07
CA THR A 365 -3.28 0.16 16.13
C THR A 365 -2.42 -0.83 15.38
N ARG A 366 -2.66 -2.14 15.53
CA ARG A 366 -1.88 -3.17 14.85
C ARG A 366 -2.11 -3.17 13.34
N LEU A 367 -3.36 -3.08 12.88
CA LEU A 367 -3.67 -3.02 11.46
C LEU A 367 -3.09 -1.76 10.82
N PHE A 368 -3.17 -0.61 11.49
CA PHE A 368 -2.54 0.62 11.01
C PHE A 368 -1.03 0.46 10.86
N LEU A 369 -0.34 -0.05 11.89
CA LEU A 369 1.10 -0.25 11.88
C LEU A 369 1.53 -1.25 10.80
N TYR A 370 0.86 -2.40 10.70
CA TYR A 370 1.17 -3.40 9.69
C TYR A 370 0.98 -2.88 8.27
N TYR A 371 -0.12 -2.15 8.03
CA TYR A 371 -0.38 -1.54 6.74
C TYR A 371 0.73 -0.55 6.34
N HIS A 372 1.08 0.38 7.23
CA HIS A 372 2.09 1.41 6.94
C HIS A 372 3.50 0.83 6.89
N THR A 373 3.83 -0.18 7.70
CA THR A 373 5.11 -0.89 7.62
C THR A 373 5.28 -1.58 6.26
N LEU A 374 4.23 -2.24 5.77
CA LEU A 374 4.24 -2.89 4.46
C LEU A 374 4.29 -1.86 3.32
N ALA A 375 3.55 -0.75 3.44
CA ALA A 375 3.53 0.30 2.41
C ALA A 375 4.86 1.09 2.34
N ASN A 376 5.53 1.30 3.48
CA ASN A 376 6.76 2.06 3.54
C ASN A 376 8.00 1.21 3.20
N THR A 377 7.91 -0.12 3.30
CA THR A 377 9.04 -1.03 3.05
C THR A 377 8.97 -1.68 1.67
N ARG A 378 9.74 -1.15 0.71
CA ARG A 378 9.79 -1.59 -0.70
C ARG A 378 10.04 -3.11 -0.88
N ALA A 379 10.83 -3.72 0.00
CA ALA A 379 11.16 -5.14 -0.08
C ALA A 379 9.95 -6.08 0.13
N PHE A 380 8.96 -5.66 0.92
CA PHE A 380 7.78 -6.48 1.21
C PHE A 380 6.65 -6.25 0.21
N GLN A 381 6.56 -5.07 -0.37
CA GLN A 381 5.51 -4.70 -1.34
C GLN A 381 5.49 -5.60 -2.58
N HIS A 382 6.66 -6.04 -3.07
CA HIS A 382 6.78 -6.92 -4.24
C HIS A 382 6.86 -8.40 -3.90
N SER A 383 6.80 -8.77 -2.61
CA SER A 383 6.93 -10.16 -2.18
C SER A 383 5.67 -10.98 -2.53
N ARG A 384 5.88 -12.18 -3.09
CA ARG A 384 4.81 -13.14 -3.37
C ARG A 384 4.01 -13.49 -2.11
N ARG A 385 4.64 -13.48 -0.94
CA ARG A 385 3.97 -13.75 0.35
C ARG A 385 2.99 -12.64 0.73
N ALA A 386 3.39 -11.38 0.61
CA ALA A 386 2.50 -10.25 0.89
C ALA A 386 1.27 -10.26 -0.03
N ARG A 387 1.43 -10.66 -1.29
CA ARG A 387 0.32 -10.79 -2.26
C ARG A 387 -0.71 -11.85 -1.88
N ILE A 388 -0.26 -12.98 -1.33
CA ILE A 388 -1.14 -14.09 -0.93
C ILE A 388 -1.88 -13.77 0.38
N TRP A 389 -1.17 -13.20 1.34
CA TRP A 389 -1.72 -12.93 2.68
C TRP A 389 -2.56 -11.65 2.72
N PHE A 390 -2.22 -10.67 1.88
CA PHE A 390 -2.90 -9.37 1.83
C PHE A 390 -3.22 -8.96 0.37
N PRO A 391 -4.16 -9.65 -0.29
CA PRO A 391 -4.47 -9.41 -1.70
C PRO A 391 -5.02 -7.99 -1.95
N MET A 392 -5.89 -7.49 -1.06
CA MET A 392 -6.43 -6.12 -1.12
C MET A 392 -5.34 -5.06 -0.99
N PHE A 393 -4.41 -5.24 -0.05
CA PHE A 393 -3.26 -4.36 0.12
C PHE A 393 -2.39 -4.33 -1.15
N SER A 394 -2.06 -5.51 -1.68
CA SER A 394 -1.24 -5.64 -2.88
C SER A 394 -1.86 -4.92 -4.08
N PHE A 395 -3.19 -4.99 -4.24
CA PHE A 395 -3.91 -4.33 -5.33
C PHE A 395 -3.89 -2.80 -5.22
N PHE A 396 -4.17 -2.26 -4.03
CA PHE A 396 -4.21 -0.81 -3.84
C PHE A 396 -2.84 -0.16 -3.86
N GLU A 397 -1.80 -0.82 -3.34
CA GLU A 397 -0.46 -0.25 -3.25
C GLU A 397 0.47 -0.64 -4.43
N CYS A 398 -0.01 -1.42 -5.42
CA CYS A 398 0.72 -1.78 -6.67
C CYS A 398 1.63 -0.68 -7.25
N ASN A 399 1.13 0.56 -7.32
CA ASN A 399 1.73 1.66 -8.07
C ASN A 399 2.26 2.79 -7.17
N VAL A 400 2.25 2.60 -5.84
CA VAL A 400 2.76 3.58 -4.88
C VAL A 400 4.12 3.14 -4.37
N ASN A 401 5.18 3.72 -4.94
CA ASN A 401 6.55 3.29 -4.69
C ASN A 401 7.20 4.05 -3.52
N GLY A 402 6.92 3.61 -2.29
CA GLY A 402 7.55 4.11 -1.06
C GLY A 402 6.69 5.07 -0.22
N PRO A 403 7.28 5.71 0.81
CA PRO A 403 6.54 6.55 1.74
C PRO A 403 5.96 7.79 1.04
N VAL A 404 4.72 8.13 1.41
CA VAL A 404 4.04 9.33 0.93
C VAL A 404 4.65 10.52 1.65
N HIS A 405 5.18 11.49 0.91
CA HIS A 405 5.73 12.71 1.49
C HIS A 405 4.59 13.63 1.90
N ASN A 406 4.70 14.23 3.09
CA ASN A 406 3.75 15.19 3.66
C ASN A 406 3.89 16.55 2.95
N GLN A 407 3.43 16.62 1.69
CA GLN A 407 3.40 17.82 0.86
C GLN A 407 1.98 18.39 0.84
N TYR A 408 1.87 19.66 1.22
CA TYR A 408 0.60 20.37 1.29
C TYR A 408 0.52 21.40 0.16
N ASN A 409 -0.63 21.44 -0.52
CA ASN A 409 -0.91 22.38 -1.58
C ASN A 409 -2.30 22.99 -1.33
N TRP A 410 -2.39 24.31 -1.40
CA TRP A 410 -3.69 24.98 -1.33
C TRP A 410 -4.55 24.62 -2.57
N PRO A 411 -5.74 24.01 -2.40
CA PRO A 411 -6.52 23.48 -3.52
C PRO A 411 -7.35 24.55 -4.26
N PHE A 412 -7.53 25.74 -3.69
CA PHE A 412 -8.36 26.79 -4.27
C PHE A 412 -7.54 27.83 -5.03
N SER A 413 -8.18 28.50 -6.01
CA SER A 413 -7.53 29.49 -6.87
C SER A 413 -7.00 30.71 -6.09
N GLY A 414 -7.63 31.06 -4.96
CA GLY A 414 -7.19 32.09 -4.01
C GLY A 414 -7.51 31.72 -2.56
N PRO A 415 -7.07 32.49 -1.55
CA PRO A 415 -6.13 33.62 -1.61
C PRO A 415 -4.66 33.16 -1.74
N ALA A 416 -3.83 33.94 -2.43
CA ALA A 416 -2.42 33.63 -2.67
C ALA A 416 -1.59 33.50 -1.38
N CYS A 417 -1.96 34.23 -0.31
CA CYS A 417 -1.32 34.13 1.00
C CYS A 417 -1.35 32.69 1.57
N MET A 418 -2.44 31.96 1.36
CA MET A 418 -2.56 30.57 1.80
C MET A 418 -1.65 29.62 1.02
N LYS A 419 -1.26 29.97 -0.22
CA LYS A 419 -0.28 29.19 -0.99
C LYS A 419 1.13 29.30 -0.39
N THR A 420 1.48 30.47 0.17
CA THR A 420 2.79 30.74 0.79
C THR A 420 2.88 30.25 2.24
N LEU A 421 1.74 30.17 2.95
CA LEU A 421 1.70 29.67 4.33
C LEU A 421 1.77 28.13 4.41
N ILE A 422 1.24 27.43 3.39
CA ILE A 422 1.00 25.98 3.41
C ILE A 422 1.99 25.22 2.51
N GLY A 423 2.43 25.82 1.40
CA GLY A 423 3.41 25.25 0.46
C GLY A 423 4.75 25.95 0.56
#